data_AF-A0A351XCA9-F1
#
_entry.id   AF-A0A351XCA9-F1
#
_cell.length_a   1.000
_cell.length_b   1.000
_cell.length_c   1.000
_cell.angle_alpha   90.00
_cell.angle_beta   90.00
_cell.angle_gamma   90.00
#
_symmetry.space_group_name_H-M   'P 1'
#
loop_
_entity.id
_entity.type
_entity.pdbx_description
1 polymer ?
#
loop_
_entity_poly.entity_id
_entity_poly.type
_entity_poly.pdbx_seq_one_letter_code
_entity_poly.pdbx_strand_id
1 'polypeptide(L)'
;MTALPPPEAVIPHRDPFLLLTEVTELVEGERAVGYWQLTGDEPFFAGHFPGRPTLPGVLMCESIAQLGAYALLSRPDFAGRLALFGGLDGVRFRRQVLPGERLDLE
;
A
#
# COMPACT_ATOMS: atom_id res chain seq x y z
N MET A 1 -2.59 -21.20 -9.99
CA MET A 1 -2.55 -19.77 -10.37
C MET A 1 -1.11 -19.33 -10.24
N THR A 2 -0.53 -18.73 -11.28
CA THR A 2 0.84 -18.19 -11.18
C THR A 2 0.82 -17.07 -10.15
N ALA A 3 1.77 -17.07 -9.22
CA ALA A 3 1.90 -15.99 -8.25
C ALA A 3 2.11 -14.65 -8.99
N LEU A 4 1.41 -13.60 -8.56
CA LEU A 4 1.64 -12.25 -9.07
C LEU A 4 3.04 -11.77 -8.63
N PRO A 5 3.71 -10.91 -9.43
CA PRO A 5 5.01 -10.36 -9.03
C PRO A 5 4.92 -9.66 -7.66
N PRO A 6 5.95 -9.76 -6.81
CA PRO A 6 5.94 -9.04 -5.54
C PRO A 6 5.94 -7.52 -5.79
N PRO A 7 5.38 -6.71 -4.88
CA PRO A 7 5.26 -5.25 -5.07
C PRO A 7 6.56 -4.58 -5.53
N GLU A 8 7.70 -4.89 -4.90
CA GLU A 8 9.00 -4.29 -5.20
C GLU A 8 9.51 -4.58 -6.63
N ALA A 9 8.98 -5.59 -7.32
CA ALA A 9 9.30 -5.87 -8.70
C ALA A 9 8.53 -4.98 -9.70
N VAL A 10 7.42 -4.38 -9.26
CA VAL A 10 6.50 -3.60 -10.11
C VAL A 10 6.57 -2.11 -9.80
N ILE A 11 6.59 -1.74 -8.52
CA ILE A 11 6.63 -0.34 -8.06
C ILE A 11 8.02 0.03 -7.52
N PRO A 12 8.43 1.30 -7.63
CA PRO A 12 9.79 1.73 -7.25
C PRO A 12 9.97 1.92 -5.73
N HIS A 13 8.89 1.89 -4.95
CA HIS A 13 8.93 2.06 -3.49
C HIS A 13 9.77 0.97 -2.82
N ARG A 14 10.53 1.33 -1.78
CA ARG A 14 11.38 0.43 -0.99
C ARG A 14 11.21 0.76 0.48
N ASP A 15 11.68 -0.14 1.35
CA ASP A 15 11.75 0.11 2.79
C ASP A 15 12.42 1.48 3.09
N PRO A 16 11.88 2.28 4.03
CA PRO A 16 10.72 2.02 4.88
C PRO A 16 9.38 2.56 4.36
N PHE A 17 9.24 2.74 3.04
CA PHE A 17 8.07 3.35 2.40
C PHE A 17 7.38 2.46 1.35
N LEU A 18 7.69 1.17 1.31
CA LEU A 18 6.92 0.17 0.59
C LEU A 18 5.82 -0.36 1.53
N LEU A 19 4.58 0.02 1.28
CA LEU A 19 3.44 -0.20 2.18
C LEU A 19 2.46 -1.22 1.61
N LEU A 20 2.99 -2.21 0.90
CA LEU A 20 2.26 -3.35 0.35
C LEU A 20 3.05 -4.62 0.62
N THR A 21 2.39 -5.61 1.20
CA THR A 21 3.00 -6.92 1.43
C THR A 21 2.80 -7.83 0.23
N GLU A 22 1.57 -7.89 -0.29
CA GLU A 22 1.23 -8.79 -1.39
C GLU A 22 0.01 -8.26 -2.16
N VAL A 23 0.00 -8.53 -3.47
CA VAL A 23 -1.16 -8.34 -4.35
C VAL A 23 -1.71 -9.72 -4.71
N THR A 24 -2.99 -9.93 -4.45
CA THR A 24 -3.67 -11.23 -4.59
C THR A 24 -4.57 -11.31 -5.82
N GLU A 25 -5.06 -10.17 -6.32
CA GLU A 25 -5.85 -10.07 -7.55
C GLU A 25 -5.40 -8.86 -8.38
N LEU A 26 -5.45 -8.99 -9.70
CA LEU A 26 -5.03 -7.94 -10.63
C LEU A 26 -5.86 -7.98 -11.92
N VAL A 27 -6.40 -6.83 -12.29
CA VAL A 27 -6.83 -6.47 -13.65
C VAL A 27 -6.00 -5.27 -14.07
N GLU A 28 -5.04 -5.49 -14.98
CA GLU A 28 -4.01 -4.51 -15.33
C GLU A 28 -4.61 -3.15 -15.75
N GLY A 29 -4.22 -2.09 -15.04
CA GLY A 29 -4.69 -0.72 -15.25
C GLY A 29 -6.13 -0.44 -14.83
N GLU A 30 -6.83 -1.39 -14.21
CA GLU A 30 -8.24 -1.23 -13.80
C GLU A 30 -8.44 -1.45 -12.30
N ARG A 31 -7.92 -2.56 -11.76
CA ARG A 31 -8.21 -3.00 -10.38
C ARG A 31 -7.06 -3.82 -9.82
N ALA A 32 -6.78 -3.70 -8.53
CA ALA A 32 -5.98 -4.67 -7.80
C ALA A 32 -6.56 -4.89 -6.40
N VAL A 33 -6.33 -6.08 -5.83
CA VAL A 33 -6.64 -6.40 -4.43
C VAL A 33 -5.35 -6.86 -3.79
N GLY A 34 -5.06 -6.37 -2.60
CA GLY A 34 -3.87 -6.75 -1.86
C GLY A 34 -4.00 -6.45 -0.39
N TYR A 35 -2.89 -6.57 0.32
CA TYR A 35 -2.85 -6.20 1.73
C TYR A 35 -1.48 -5.69 2.14
N TRP A 36 -1.50 -4.93 3.23
CA TRP A 36 -0.32 -4.59 4.01
C TRP A 36 -0.42 -5.26 5.37
N GLN A 37 0.49 -6.19 5.63
CA GLN A 37 0.68 -6.80 6.94
C GLN A 37 1.61 -5.91 7.76
N LEU A 38 1.07 -5.31 8.82
CA LEU A 38 1.87 -4.56 9.78
C LEU A 38 2.61 -5.53 10.69
N THR A 39 3.88 -5.26 10.98
CA THR A 39 4.64 -6.02 11.98
C THR A 39 4.44 -5.46 13.37
N GLY A 40 4.22 -4.15 13.47
CA GLY A 40 4.21 -3.38 14.71
C GLY A 40 5.57 -2.77 15.07
N ASP A 41 6.63 -3.17 14.38
CA ASP A 41 7.99 -2.66 14.57
C ASP A 41 8.30 -1.46 13.65
N GLU A 42 7.35 -1.06 12.80
CA GLU A 42 7.54 0.05 11.88
C GLU A 42 7.86 1.36 12.64
N PRO A 43 8.82 2.17 12.14
CA PRO A 43 9.37 3.30 12.89
C PRO A 43 8.33 4.37 13.24
N PHE A 44 7.25 4.48 12.47
CA PHE A 44 6.18 5.43 12.75
C PHE A 44 5.37 5.09 14.01
N PHE A 45 5.30 3.81 14.44
CA PHE A 45 4.55 3.43 15.63
C PHE A 45 5.18 3.98 16.92
N ALA A 46 6.52 4.12 16.96
CA ALA A 46 7.21 4.73 18.09
C ALA A 46 6.81 6.20 18.30
N GLY A 47 6.49 6.91 17.21
CA GLY A 47 6.10 8.33 17.22
C GLY A 47 4.59 8.58 17.16
N HIS A 48 3.77 7.59 16.78
CA HIS A 48 2.36 7.78 16.49
C HIS A 48 1.48 6.70 17.15
N PHE A 49 1.28 6.74 18.47
CA PHE A 49 1.84 7.67 19.46
C PHE A 49 2.49 6.88 20.60
N PRO A 50 3.47 7.47 21.33
CA PRO A 50 4.05 6.82 22.51
C PRO A 50 2.96 6.35 23.50
N GLY A 51 2.95 5.05 23.82
CA GLY A 51 1.97 4.42 24.71
C GLY A 51 0.57 4.16 24.09
N ARG A 52 0.32 4.62 22.86
CA ARG A 52 -0.93 4.39 22.12
C ARG A 52 -0.66 4.34 20.60
N PRO A 53 0.05 3.32 20.11
CA PRO A 53 0.41 3.21 18.70
C PRO A 53 -0.84 3.01 17.82
N THR A 54 -0.86 3.66 16.67
CA THR A 54 -1.89 3.52 15.63
C THR A 54 -1.28 3.86 14.28
N LEU A 55 -1.70 3.17 13.22
CA LEU A 55 -1.24 3.48 11.86
C LEU A 55 -1.69 4.90 11.49
N PRO A 56 -0.80 5.79 11.02
CA PRO A 56 -1.22 7.08 10.48
C PRO A 56 -2.15 6.90 9.29
N GLY A 57 -3.32 7.56 9.30
CA GLY A 57 -4.31 7.44 8.22
C GLY A 57 -3.76 7.81 6.84
N VAL A 58 -2.81 8.75 6.78
CA VAL A 58 -2.11 9.11 5.53
C VAL A 58 -1.32 7.96 4.92
N LEU A 59 -0.79 7.04 5.73
CA LEU A 59 -0.11 5.84 5.24
C LEU A 59 -1.09 4.79 4.73
N MET A 60 -2.33 4.78 5.25
CA MET A 60 -3.41 3.99 4.62
C MET A 60 -3.69 4.51 3.21
N CYS A 61 -3.82 5.84 3.05
CA CYS A 61 -4.00 6.45 1.72
C CYS A 61 -2.83 6.15 0.78
N GLU A 62 -1.60 6.26 1.27
CA GLU A 62 -0.40 5.91 0.50
C GLU A 62 -0.39 4.44 0.08
N SER A 63 -0.76 3.50 0.97
CA SER A 63 -0.82 2.08 0.61
C SER A 63 -1.84 1.79 -0.51
N ILE A 64 -2.99 2.48 -0.50
CA ILE A 64 -3.97 2.41 -1.59
C ILE A 64 -3.40 3.02 -2.88
N ALA A 65 -2.69 4.15 -2.79
CA ALA A 65 -2.04 4.76 -3.95
C ALA A 65 -0.97 3.83 -4.55
N GLN A 66 -0.19 3.13 -3.72
CA GLN A 66 0.77 2.12 -4.16
C GLN A 66 0.08 0.92 -4.83
N LEU A 67 -1.09 0.50 -4.34
CA LEU A 67 -1.85 -0.60 -4.96
C LEU A 67 -2.38 -0.18 -6.34
N GLY A 68 -2.88 1.05 -6.47
CA GLY A 68 -3.26 1.63 -7.76
C GLY A 68 -2.07 1.78 -8.71
N ALA A 69 -0.91 2.20 -8.20
CA ALA A 69 0.33 2.25 -8.98
C ALA A 69 0.79 0.86 -9.43
N TYR A 70 0.65 -0.17 -8.60
CA TYR A 70 0.90 -1.55 -8.99
C TYR A 70 0.01 -1.93 -10.17
N ALA A 71 -1.31 -1.71 -10.06
CA ALA A 71 -2.24 -2.00 -11.15
C ALA A 71 -1.86 -1.29 -12.46
N LEU A 72 -1.51 0.00 -12.38
CA LEU A 72 -1.11 0.80 -13.54
C LEU A 72 0.21 0.34 -14.16
N LEU A 73 1.26 0.14 -13.34
CA LEU A 73 2.62 -0.18 -13.80
C LEU A 73 2.78 -1.65 -14.22
N SER A 74 1.85 -2.53 -13.85
CA SER A 74 1.77 -3.89 -14.41
C SER A 74 1.44 -3.87 -15.91
N ARG A 75 0.85 -2.80 -16.43
CA ARG A 75 0.63 -2.69 -17.87
C ARG A 75 1.95 -2.48 -18.63
N PRO A 76 2.20 -3.21 -19.73
CA PRO A 76 3.43 -3.11 -20.50
C PRO A 76 3.78 -1.69 -21.00
N ASP A 77 2.78 -0.86 -21.30
CA ASP A 77 2.97 0.51 -21.80
C ASP A 77 3.38 1.51 -20.71
N PHE A 78 3.21 1.14 -19.45
CA PHE A 78 3.62 1.90 -18.27
C PHE A 78 4.81 1.30 -17.52
N ALA A 79 5.28 0.10 -17.90
CA ALA A 79 6.41 -0.56 -17.26
C ALA A 79 7.65 0.35 -17.20
N GLY A 80 8.26 0.45 -16.02
CA GLY A 80 9.45 1.27 -15.76
C GLY A 80 9.19 2.78 -15.62
N ARG A 81 7.93 3.24 -15.68
CA ARG A 81 7.57 4.64 -15.39
C ARG A 81 7.39 4.88 -13.89
N LEU A 82 7.44 6.14 -13.50
CA LEU A 82 7.09 6.59 -12.16
C LEU A 82 5.63 7.05 -12.15
N ALA A 83 4.78 6.35 -11.40
CA ALA A 83 3.43 6.81 -11.12
C ALA A 83 3.48 7.89 -10.02
N LEU A 84 2.93 9.07 -10.31
CA LEU A 84 2.80 10.16 -9.33
C LEU A 84 1.34 10.34 -8.95
N PHE A 85 1.11 10.49 -7.66
CA PHE A 85 -0.23 10.58 -7.12
C PHE A 85 -0.70 12.03 -7.08
N GLY A 86 -1.71 12.37 -7.90
CA GLY A 86 -2.14 13.75 -8.14
C GLY A 86 -3.10 14.33 -7.08
N GLY A 87 -3.80 13.49 -6.32
CA GLY A 87 -4.74 13.94 -5.30
C GLY A 87 -5.65 12.83 -4.79
N LEU A 88 -6.36 13.16 -3.71
CA LEU A 88 -7.34 12.32 -3.01
C LEU A 88 -8.62 13.12 -2.83
N ASP A 89 -9.78 12.49 -3.01
CA ASP A 89 -11.06 13.10 -2.68
C ASP A 89 -11.92 12.13 -1.85
N GLY A 90 -12.79 12.67 -0.99
CA GLY A 90 -13.78 11.88 -0.25
C GLY A 90 -13.22 10.90 0.79
N VAL A 91 -11.96 11.04 1.21
CA VAL A 91 -11.31 10.13 2.18
C VAL A 91 -12.02 10.15 3.53
N ARG A 92 -12.31 8.96 4.08
CA ARG A 92 -12.90 8.80 5.42
C ARG A 92 -12.23 7.66 6.19
N PHE A 93 -11.71 7.96 7.37
CA PHE A 93 -11.16 6.96 8.30
C PHE A 93 -12.24 6.50 9.28
N ARG A 94 -12.55 5.20 9.29
CA ARG A 94 -13.65 4.64 10.10
C ARG A 94 -13.20 4.00 11.42
N ARG A 95 -11.97 3.49 11.47
CA ARG A 95 -11.39 2.87 12.68
C ARG A 95 -9.89 3.08 12.72
N GLN A 96 -9.32 2.93 13.91
CA GLN A 96 -7.86 2.81 14.08
C GLN A 96 -7.40 1.44 13.57
N VAL A 97 -6.18 1.40 13.03
CA VAL A 97 -5.47 0.16 12.70
C VAL A 97 -4.26 0.09 13.60
N LEU A 98 -4.07 -1.05 14.25
CA LEU A 98 -3.11 -1.24 15.32
C LEU A 98 -1.88 -2.05 14.86
N PRO A 99 -0.76 -1.99 15.61
CA PRO A 99 0.39 -2.88 15.38
C PRO A 99 -0.01 -4.35 15.21
N GLY A 100 0.59 -5.02 14.23
CA GLY A 100 0.31 -6.44 13.94
C GLY A 100 -0.96 -6.71 13.12
N GLU A 101 -1.83 -5.71 12.89
CA GLU A 101 -3.02 -5.90 12.07
C GLU A 101 -2.69 -6.01 10.58
N ARG A 102 -3.57 -6.70 9.86
CA ARG A 102 -3.59 -6.71 8.40
C ARG A 102 -4.55 -5.63 7.89
N LEU A 103 -4.05 -4.79 6.99
CA LEU A 103 -4.84 -3.83 6.24
C LEU A 103 -5.14 -4.40 4.85
N ASP A 104 -6.38 -4.83 4.63
CA ASP A 104 -6.86 -5.22 3.31
C ASP A 104 -7.16 -3.99 2.45
N LEU A 105 -6.77 -4.06 1.18
CA LEU A 105 -6.77 -2.95 0.23
C LEU A 105 -7.41 -3.38 -1.10
N GLU A 106 -8.18 -2.48 -1.69
CA GLU A 106 -8.93 -2.65 -2.94
C GLU A 106 -9.14 -1.31 -3.64
#